data_AF-A0AAD6VNZ7-F1
#
_entry.id   AF-A0AAD6VNZ7-F1
#
_cell.length_a   1.000
_cell.length_b   1.000
_cell.length_c   1.000
_cell.angle_alpha   90.00
_cell.angle_beta   90.00
_cell.angle_gamma   90.00
#
_symmetry.space_group_name_H-M   'P 1'
#
loop_
_entity.id
_entity.type
_entity.pdbx_description
1 polymer ?
#
loop_
_entity_poly.entity_id
_entity_poly.type
_entity_poly.pdbx_seq_one_letter_code
_entity_poly.pdbx_strand_id
1 'polypeptide(L)'
;MILPSQTLARPHAVVLPDLRGRKTSLKIPAADAYAPLSGLTLVRAGGAVVEPAPKLAELIICPKSSPEKENSRGRGRRGSKQQPQLSRSPRPALRNLNDNAPAGNTSPPDVEALQKRIEELEAQVTQLPAAAKAPSVPDESIARPRAASKVPMKEIQRHLGYDDKQWNSLFRTYCRDALTSARLKTGENWKAQRAEKLTMAYNAIEEAFPETRRFQGQWGIDRTVKQCWDNRMNYYRNNVDKPDTYRGREAAARRARRNGSSPPRSSHSPPPSDRDRAPSPGPSRPQPRPKKNPARVESGSEDEDNDQFVAQSQDEDDDDENEDSAGVGMSARALGKRKADVQGGREHRLFSALRPLYDGIKKKWFIVGAIGEPIEVPDIDALHATLDRLEKNPPTMATKLRLWTLQIPLPRVPPLVLAIQPIEAKVKGLQLGEWQLRLMKGLISREFRIIASGGDGASVERDCQRRVAAASKPVEFRIKHPDPDSPDIVVELWELDGNVWVIFQDAKHARKTFRNNAASGARGLILGNYA
;
A
#
# COMPACT_ATOMS: atom_id res chain seq x y z
N MET A 1 -2.32 14.45 16.05
CA MET A 1 -2.80 13.56 17.12
C MET A 1 -1.89 12.33 17.19
N ILE A 2 -1.11 12.13 18.26
CA ILE A 2 -0.23 10.96 18.42
C ILE A 2 -0.96 9.98 19.35
N LEU A 3 -1.24 8.77 18.88
CA LEU A 3 -1.90 7.72 19.67
C LEU A 3 -0.88 6.99 20.58
N PRO A 4 -1.23 6.62 21.83
CA PRO A 4 -0.38 5.79 22.67
C PRO A 4 -0.40 4.30 22.25
N SER A 5 0.76 3.66 22.42
CA SER A 5 1.08 2.26 22.10
C SER A 5 0.31 1.28 22.98
N GLN A 6 -0.32 0.27 22.38
CA GLN A 6 -0.92 -0.86 23.11
C GLN A 6 0.17 -1.81 23.66
N THR A 7 -0.05 -2.28 24.88
CA THR A 7 0.82 -3.23 25.58
C THR A 7 0.28 -4.64 25.35
N LEU A 8 1.10 -5.54 24.78
CA LEU A 8 0.72 -6.93 24.50
C LEU A 8 0.57 -7.71 25.82
N ALA A 9 -0.63 -8.25 26.03
CA ALA A 9 -0.94 -9.17 27.13
C ALA A 9 -0.12 -10.46 27.04
N ARG A 10 0.23 -11.02 28.21
CA ARG A 10 0.92 -12.31 28.36
C ARG A 10 0.06 -13.45 27.79
N PRO A 11 0.65 -14.45 27.12
CA PRO A 11 -0.12 -15.59 26.63
C PRO A 11 -0.57 -16.48 27.81
N HIS A 12 -1.86 -16.77 27.85
CA HIS A 12 -2.42 -17.87 28.64
C HIS A 12 -1.89 -19.21 28.08
N ALA A 13 -1.45 -20.09 28.97
CA ALA A 13 -1.07 -21.45 28.62
C ALA A 13 -2.32 -22.23 28.19
N VAL A 14 -2.39 -22.54 26.89
CA VAL A 14 -3.39 -23.46 26.33
C VAL A 14 -2.83 -24.87 26.45
N VAL A 15 -3.48 -25.70 27.26
CA VAL A 15 -3.20 -27.14 27.36
C VAL A 15 -4.06 -27.86 26.31
N LEU A 16 -3.43 -28.46 25.31
CA LEU A 16 -4.07 -29.40 24.38
C LEU A 16 -3.62 -30.84 24.72
N PRO A 17 -4.54 -31.82 24.78
CA PRO A 17 -4.18 -33.23 24.95
C PRO A 17 -3.63 -33.83 23.64
N ASP A 18 -2.48 -34.51 23.73
CA ASP A 18 -1.98 -35.40 22.66
C ASP A 18 -2.66 -36.78 22.72
N LEU A 19 -3.00 -37.31 21.55
CA LEU A 19 -3.78 -38.52 21.26
C LEU A 19 -3.10 -39.85 21.66
N ARG A 20 -2.14 -39.87 22.60
CA ARG A 20 -1.48 -41.11 23.05
C ARG A 20 -1.27 -41.28 24.55
N GLY A 21 -1.85 -40.41 25.40
CA GLY A 21 -2.05 -40.71 26.82
C GLY A 21 -0.82 -41.18 27.63
N ARG A 22 0.40 -40.76 27.28
CA ARG A 22 1.62 -41.14 28.05
C ARG A 22 2.16 -39.94 28.82
N LYS A 23 2.16 -40.06 30.15
CA LYS A 23 2.82 -39.14 31.08
C LYS A 23 4.32 -39.41 31.06
N THR A 24 5.13 -38.41 30.71
CA THR A 24 6.57 -38.41 31.02
C THR A 24 6.89 -37.12 31.75
N SER A 25 7.45 -37.25 32.97
CA SER A 25 7.85 -36.12 33.81
C SER A 25 9.30 -35.75 33.50
N LEU A 26 9.53 -34.55 32.98
CA LEU A 26 10.86 -33.95 32.91
C LEU A 26 10.97 -32.90 34.02
N LYS A 27 11.86 -33.13 34.99
CA LYS A 27 12.22 -32.15 36.03
C LYS A 27 13.20 -31.14 35.43
N ILE A 28 12.86 -29.86 35.47
CA ILE A 28 13.78 -28.73 35.21
C ILE A 28 14.04 -28.07 36.56
N PRO A 29 15.31 -27.85 36.98
CA PRO A 29 15.62 -27.22 38.25
C PRO A 29 15.25 -25.73 38.26
N ALA A 30 14.73 -25.27 39.39
CA ALA A 30 14.39 -23.88 39.65
C ALA A 30 15.66 -23.01 39.69
N ALA A 31 15.65 -21.92 38.94
CA ALA A 31 16.64 -20.84 39.04
C ALA A 31 16.00 -19.65 39.77
N ASP A 32 16.81 -19.02 40.59
CA ASP A 32 16.41 -18.17 41.71
C ASP A 32 15.68 -16.88 41.33
N ALA A 33 14.81 -16.49 42.27
CA ALA A 33 14.10 -15.23 42.29
C ALA A 33 15.08 -14.06 42.50
N TYR A 34 15.02 -13.05 41.62
CA TYR A 34 15.61 -11.74 41.86
C TYR A 34 14.54 -10.80 42.42
N ALA A 35 14.85 -10.25 43.60
CA ALA A 35 14.09 -9.20 44.28
C ALA A 35 14.21 -7.85 43.53
N PRO A 36 13.20 -6.96 43.63
CA PRO A 36 13.27 -5.62 43.07
C PRO A 36 14.04 -4.68 44.01
N LEU A 37 15.13 -4.08 43.52
CA LEU A 37 15.81 -2.97 44.17
C LEU A 37 15.11 -1.65 43.81
N SER A 38 14.41 -1.10 44.79
CA SER A 38 13.97 0.29 44.86
C SER A 38 15.10 1.16 45.43
N GLY A 39 15.24 2.38 44.87
CA GLY A 39 15.97 3.48 45.51
C GLY A 39 17.42 3.65 45.07
N LEU A 40 17.66 4.65 44.22
CA LEU A 40 18.96 5.34 44.22
C LEU A 40 18.76 6.81 43.86
N THR A 41 18.88 7.62 44.91
CA THR A 41 18.90 9.07 44.96
C THR A 41 20.14 9.60 44.25
N LEU A 42 19.94 10.63 43.43
CA LEU A 42 20.98 11.40 42.75
C LEU A 42 21.79 12.20 43.78
N VAL A 43 23.09 11.94 43.93
CA VAL A 43 24.04 12.83 44.61
C VAL A 43 25.08 13.32 43.61
N ARG A 44 25.26 14.64 43.60
CA ARG A 44 26.18 15.41 42.76
C ARG A 44 27.44 15.75 43.57
N ALA A 45 28.60 15.29 43.10
CA ALA A 45 29.96 15.81 43.32
C ALA A 45 30.86 14.93 42.43
N GLY A 46 31.84 15.36 41.64
CA GLY A 46 32.92 16.32 41.83
C GLY A 46 34.10 15.70 41.06
N GLY A 47 34.84 16.48 40.28
CA GLY A 47 35.66 15.98 39.16
C GLY A 47 36.91 15.15 39.47
N ALA A 48 37.42 14.48 38.44
CA ALA A 48 38.84 14.22 38.23
C ALA A 48 39.09 13.78 36.76
N VAL A 49 40.15 14.34 36.19
CA VAL A 49 40.70 14.10 34.85
C VAL A 49 41.51 12.81 34.85
N VAL A 50 41.25 11.88 33.94
CA VAL A 50 42.21 10.84 33.50
C VAL A 50 42.03 10.59 32.00
N GLU A 51 43.13 10.69 31.26
CA GLU A 51 43.28 10.46 29.82
C GLU A 51 43.21 8.96 29.40
N PRO A 52 43.09 8.65 28.10
CA PRO A 52 42.48 7.41 27.61
C PRO A 52 43.46 6.39 27.02
N ALA A 53 43.08 5.10 27.05
CA ALA A 53 43.35 4.04 26.04
C ALA A 53 43.01 2.63 26.61
N PRO A 54 42.92 1.55 25.80
CA PRO A 54 43.01 1.44 24.34
C PRO A 54 41.85 0.67 23.65
N LYS A 55 41.92 0.72 22.32
CA LYS A 55 41.29 -0.12 21.30
C LYS A 55 41.27 -1.62 21.66
N LEU A 56 40.15 -2.27 21.37
CA LEU A 56 40.09 -3.72 21.11
C LEU A 56 39.85 -3.93 19.62
N ALA A 57 40.81 -4.60 19.00
CA ALA A 57 40.79 -5.11 17.65
C ALA A 57 40.51 -6.61 17.71
N GLU A 58 39.65 -7.11 16.82
CA GLU A 58 39.69 -8.49 16.31
C GLU A 58 39.32 -8.40 14.81
N LEU A 59 40.29 -8.56 13.89
CA LEU A 59 40.80 -9.81 13.29
C LEU A 59 39.71 -10.48 12.43
N ILE A 60 39.85 -10.62 11.10
CA ILE A 60 40.58 -11.72 10.45
C ILE A 60 40.90 -11.41 8.96
N ILE A 61 42.21 -11.44 8.67
CA ILE A 61 42.97 -12.11 7.59
C ILE A 61 42.66 -11.80 6.10
N CYS A 62 43.58 -11.04 5.49
CA CYS A 62 44.01 -11.16 4.09
C CYS A 62 45.40 -11.84 4.04
N PRO A 63 45.69 -12.75 3.09
CA PRO A 63 47.06 -13.13 2.80
C PRO A 63 47.73 -12.14 1.85
N LYS A 64 48.99 -11.83 2.17
CA LYS A 64 49.94 -11.05 1.38
C LYS A 64 50.49 -11.88 0.23
N SER A 65 50.75 -11.24 -0.91
CA SER A 65 51.88 -11.58 -1.78
C SER A 65 52.67 -10.31 -2.12
N SER A 66 53.99 -10.47 -2.06
CA SER A 66 55.07 -9.49 -2.04
C SER A 66 55.28 -8.71 -3.37
N PRO A 67 56.18 -7.70 -3.37
CA PRO A 67 56.27 -6.70 -4.42
C PRO A 67 57.31 -7.05 -5.50
N GLU A 68 57.06 -6.65 -6.73
CA GLU A 68 58.10 -6.52 -7.76
C GLU A 68 58.29 -5.06 -8.18
N LYS A 69 59.58 -4.73 -8.35
CA LYS A 69 60.14 -3.42 -8.64
C LYS A 69 60.06 -3.08 -10.13
N GLU A 70 60.02 -1.76 -10.37
CA GLU A 70 60.66 -1.01 -11.46
C GLU A 70 60.63 -1.57 -12.88
N ASN A 71 60.01 -0.79 -13.80
CA ASN A 71 60.86 -0.08 -14.77
C ASN A 71 60.16 1.07 -15.48
N SER A 72 60.90 2.16 -15.54
CA SER A 72 60.73 3.32 -16.40
C SER A 72 60.68 2.96 -17.90
N ARG A 73 59.86 3.67 -18.68
CA ARG A 73 60.23 4.24 -20.00
C ARG A 73 59.10 5.11 -20.53
N GLY A 74 59.47 6.32 -20.94
CA GLY A 74 58.56 7.34 -21.46
C GLY A 74 58.26 7.24 -22.96
N ARG A 75 57.80 8.39 -23.48
CA ARG A 75 57.21 8.73 -24.80
C ARG A 75 55.68 8.68 -24.76
N GLY A 76 54.93 9.69 -25.20
CA GLY A 76 55.24 10.97 -25.79
C GLY A 76 53.94 11.58 -26.36
N ARG A 77 53.85 12.91 -26.34
CA ARG A 77 53.05 13.81 -27.19
C ARG A 77 51.79 13.24 -27.90
N ARG A 78 50.63 13.86 -27.64
CA ARG A 78 49.89 14.77 -28.55
C ARG A 78 48.50 15.09 -28.02
N GLY A 79 48.03 16.32 -28.27
CA GLY A 79 46.61 16.59 -28.47
C GLY A 79 45.91 17.46 -27.42
N SER A 80 46.30 18.72 -27.32
CA SER A 80 45.46 19.78 -26.74
C SER A 80 44.19 19.97 -27.58
N LYS A 81 43.02 19.73 -27.00
CA LYS A 81 41.76 20.36 -27.44
C LYS A 81 41.14 21.07 -26.24
N GLN A 82 41.02 22.38 -26.40
CA GLN A 82 40.40 23.33 -25.50
C GLN A 82 38.96 22.92 -25.20
N GLN A 83 38.62 22.78 -23.91
CA GLN A 83 37.23 22.81 -23.45
C GLN A 83 36.87 24.26 -23.07
N PRO A 84 35.69 24.75 -23.44
CA PRO A 84 35.24 26.09 -23.09
C PRO A 84 34.90 26.16 -21.59
N GLN A 85 35.45 27.19 -20.93
CA GLN A 85 35.13 27.56 -19.55
C GLN A 85 33.67 27.99 -19.45
N LEU A 86 32.86 27.19 -18.76
CA LEU A 86 31.55 27.63 -18.26
C LEU A 86 31.77 28.37 -16.94
N SER A 87 31.44 29.67 -16.97
CA SER A 87 31.44 30.59 -15.85
C SER A 87 30.55 30.08 -14.72
N ARG A 88 31.14 29.95 -13.53
CA ARG A 88 30.43 29.70 -12.28
C ARG A 88 29.70 30.98 -11.86
N SER A 89 28.37 30.98 -11.95
CA SER A 89 27.53 31.97 -11.27
C SER A 89 27.60 31.77 -9.75
N PRO A 90 27.66 32.84 -8.94
CA PRO A 90 27.77 32.74 -7.49
C PRO A 90 26.45 32.29 -6.86
N ARG A 91 26.54 31.38 -5.88
CA ARG A 91 25.43 30.96 -5.01
C ARG A 91 24.93 32.15 -4.18
N PRO A 92 23.61 32.38 -4.03
CA PRO A 92 23.12 33.36 -3.08
C PRO A 92 23.29 32.85 -1.65
N ALA A 93 23.84 33.70 -0.79
CA ALA A 93 23.95 33.49 0.64
C ALA A 93 22.54 33.40 1.27
N LEU A 94 22.26 32.27 1.92
CA LEU A 94 21.09 32.13 2.78
C LEU A 94 21.33 32.94 4.06
N ARG A 95 20.53 34.00 4.23
CA ARG A 95 20.45 34.77 5.47
C ARG A 95 19.83 33.90 6.56
N ASN A 96 20.52 33.82 7.69
CA ASN A 96 20.00 33.32 8.96
C ASN A 96 18.83 34.22 9.41
N LEU A 97 17.63 33.66 9.45
CA LEU A 97 16.46 34.22 10.10
C LEU A 97 15.94 33.15 11.07
N ASN A 98 16.43 33.16 12.31
CA ASN A 98 15.70 32.65 13.47
C ASN A 98 16.47 32.92 14.77
N ASP A 99 16.37 34.16 15.24
CA ASP A 99 16.58 34.49 16.66
C ASP A 99 15.39 35.37 17.05
N ASN A 100 14.32 34.75 17.57
CA ASN A 100 13.28 35.32 18.44
C ASN A 100 12.01 34.45 18.39
N ALA A 101 12.02 33.31 19.09
CA ALA A 101 10.80 32.62 19.51
C ALA A 101 10.82 32.52 21.05
N PRO A 102 9.80 33.01 21.77
CA PRO A 102 9.79 32.96 23.23
C PRO A 102 9.63 31.52 23.72
N ALA A 103 10.49 31.12 24.66
CA ALA A 103 10.44 29.85 25.34
C ALA A 103 9.17 29.76 26.20
N GLY A 104 8.11 29.15 25.64
CA GLY A 104 6.95 28.75 26.41
C GLY A 104 7.29 27.53 27.27
N ASN A 105 7.40 27.73 28.58
CA ASN A 105 7.45 26.66 29.57
C ASN A 105 6.11 25.91 29.56
N THR A 106 6.01 24.84 28.78
CA THR A 106 4.99 23.82 28.96
C THR A 106 5.58 22.70 29.81
N SER A 107 5.15 22.65 31.08
CA SER A 107 5.45 21.52 31.95
C SER A 107 5.01 20.22 31.28
N PRO A 108 5.80 19.14 31.37
CA PRO A 108 5.44 17.85 30.77
C PRO A 108 4.12 17.37 31.37
N PRO A 109 3.23 16.77 30.54
CA PRO A 109 1.96 16.25 31.02
C PRO A 109 2.21 15.16 32.07
N ASP A 110 1.43 15.24 33.15
CA ASP A 110 1.44 14.30 34.26
C ASP A 110 1.17 12.86 33.75
N VAL A 111 2.21 12.04 33.80
CA VAL A 111 2.21 10.65 33.29
C VAL A 111 1.23 9.79 34.08
N GLU A 112 1.03 10.10 35.35
CA GLU A 112 0.15 9.35 36.26
C GLU A 112 -1.33 9.58 35.90
N ALA A 113 -1.68 10.82 35.53
CA ALA A 113 -3.01 11.17 35.03
C ALA A 113 -3.35 10.46 33.70
N LEU A 114 -2.35 10.25 32.82
CA LEU A 114 -2.55 9.52 31.56
C LEU A 114 -2.74 8.02 31.78
N GLN A 115 -1.99 7.41 32.71
CA GLN A 115 -2.17 5.99 33.05
C GLN A 115 -3.54 5.72 33.67
N LYS A 116 -3.99 6.57 34.59
CA LYS A 116 -5.33 6.45 35.18
C LYS A 116 -6.45 6.57 34.13
N ARG A 117 -6.26 7.43 33.12
CA ARG A 117 -7.21 7.57 32.00
C ARG A 117 -7.26 6.34 31.10
N ILE A 118 -6.14 5.65 30.91
CA ILE A 118 -6.08 4.40 30.15
C ILE A 118 -6.84 3.29 30.89
N GLU A 119 -6.61 3.13 32.20
CA GLU A 119 -7.32 2.14 33.02
C GLU A 119 -8.84 2.39 33.05
N GLU A 120 -9.28 3.66 33.16
CA GLU A 120 -10.70 4.03 33.05
C GLU A 120 -11.32 3.64 31.70
N LEU A 121 -10.58 3.85 30.60
CA LEU A 121 -11.05 3.50 29.26
C LEU A 121 -11.10 1.98 29.05
N GLU A 122 -10.13 1.24 29.56
CA GLU A 122 -10.14 -0.24 29.52
C GLU A 122 -11.30 -0.83 30.34
N ALA A 123 -11.61 -0.24 31.50
CA ALA A 123 -12.78 -0.59 32.29
C ALA A 123 -14.10 -0.29 31.55
N GLN A 124 -14.20 0.85 30.85
CA GLN A 124 -15.37 1.21 30.06
C GLN A 124 -15.58 0.29 28.84
N VAL A 125 -14.50 -0.12 28.15
CA VAL A 125 -14.60 -1.09 27.04
C VAL A 125 -15.10 -2.45 27.52
N THR A 126 -14.73 -2.85 28.73
CA THR A 126 -15.19 -4.11 29.36
C THR A 126 -16.68 -4.05 29.75
N GLN A 127 -17.24 -2.85 29.96
CA GLN A 127 -18.63 -2.64 30.34
C GLN A 127 -19.57 -2.34 29.15
N LEU A 128 -19.06 -2.21 27.93
CA LEU A 128 -19.92 -2.12 26.76
C LEU A 128 -20.71 -3.43 26.62
N PRO A 129 -22.05 -3.39 26.53
CA PRO A 129 -22.84 -4.59 26.32
C PRO A 129 -22.34 -5.24 25.04
N ALA A 130 -21.88 -6.49 25.14
CA ALA A 130 -21.40 -7.26 24.01
C ALA A 130 -22.42 -7.09 22.88
N ALA A 131 -22.01 -6.39 21.80
CA ALA A 131 -22.86 -6.12 20.65
C ALA A 131 -23.60 -7.41 20.33
N ALA A 132 -24.93 -7.39 20.44
CA ALA A 132 -25.78 -8.57 20.51
C ALA A 132 -25.27 -9.60 19.51
N LYS A 133 -24.52 -10.59 20.00
CA LYS A 133 -24.00 -11.67 19.16
C LYS A 133 -25.23 -12.21 18.47
N ALA A 134 -25.24 -12.17 17.13
CA ALA A 134 -26.27 -12.81 16.35
C ALA A 134 -26.53 -14.19 16.98
N PRO A 135 -27.80 -14.56 17.23
CA PRO A 135 -28.14 -15.74 18.02
C PRO A 135 -27.28 -16.90 17.54
N SER A 136 -26.46 -17.45 18.44
CA SER A 136 -25.49 -18.49 18.08
C SER A 136 -26.27 -19.68 17.56
N VAL A 137 -26.33 -19.79 16.24
CA VAL A 137 -27.01 -20.90 15.63
C VAL A 137 -26.20 -22.16 15.93
N PRO A 138 -26.83 -23.28 16.34
CA PRO A 138 -26.12 -24.52 16.61
C PRO A 138 -25.26 -24.94 15.41
N ASP A 139 -23.98 -25.19 15.65
CA ASP A 139 -23.09 -25.79 14.66
C ASP A 139 -23.68 -27.12 14.19
N GLU A 140 -23.46 -27.45 12.91
CA GLU A 140 -23.92 -28.69 12.28
C GLU A 140 -25.45 -28.94 12.25
N SER A 141 -26.27 -27.90 12.43
CA SER A 141 -27.75 -28.02 12.39
C SER A 141 -28.34 -28.57 11.07
N ILE A 142 -27.57 -28.56 9.97
CA ILE A 142 -28.00 -28.97 8.63
C ILE A 142 -27.26 -30.24 8.24
N ALA A 143 -27.97 -31.37 8.35
CA ALA A 143 -27.45 -32.69 8.03
C ALA A 143 -26.98 -32.81 6.57
N ARG A 144 -25.96 -33.63 6.33
CA ARG A 144 -25.43 -33.88 4.99
C ARG A 144 -26.40 -34.73 4.16
N PRO A 145 -26.94 -34.23 3.03
CA PRO A 145 -27.81 -35.03 2.18
C PRO A 145 -27.01 -36.14 1.50
N ARG A 146 -27.66 -37.28 1.25
CA ARG A 146 -27.04 -38.48 0.62
C ARG A 146 -26.30 -38.14 -0.70
N ALA A 147 -26.83 -37.17 -1.45
CA ALA A 147 -26.25 -36.70 -2.71
C ALA A 147 -25.93 -35.20 -2.65
N ALA A 148 -25.02 -34.78 -1.77
CA ALA A 148 -24.60 -33.37 -1.61
C ALA A 148 -24.18 -32.66 -2.90
N SER A 149 -23.66 -33.39 -3.90
CA SER A 149 -23.32 -32.84 -5.22
C SER A 149 -24.54 -32.42 -6.05
N LYS A 150 -25.74 -32.94 -5.75
CA LYS A 150 -26.98 -32.62 -6.47
C LYS A 150 -27.77 -31.46 -5.85
N VAL A 151 -27.35 -30.97 -4.69
CA VAL A 151 -28.02 -29.84 -4.03
C VAL A 151 -27.77 -28.56 -4.86
N PRO A 152 -28.84 -27.84 -5.27
CA PRO A 152 -28.73 -26.59 -6.00
C PRO A 152 -28.16 -25.47 -5.12
N MET A 153 -27.40 -24.54 -5.71
CA MET A 153 -26.79 -23.43 -4.95
C MET A 153 -27.82 -22.55 -4.23
N LYS A 154 -29.00 -22.37 -4.83
CA LYS A 154 -30.12 -21.62 -4.22
C LYS A 154 -30.63 -22.26 -2.92
N GLU A 155 -30.51 -23.58 -2.77
CA GLU A 155 -30.90 -24.26 -1.54
C GLU A 155 -29.87 -24.04 -0.43
N ILE A 156 -28.56 -24.07 -0.76
CA ILE A 156 -27.49 -23.69 0.18
C ILE A 156 -27.65 -22.21 0.61
N GLN A 157 -27.94 -21.31 -0.33
CA GLN A 157 -28.23 -19.91 -0.05
C GLN A 157 -29.42 -19.76 0.91
N ARG A 158 -30.52 -20.47 0.66
CA ARG A 158 -31.72 -20.46 1.52
C ARG A 158 -31.41 -20.98 2.92
N HIS A 159 -30.61 -22.04 3.04
CA HIS A 159 -30.18 -22.60 4.32
C HIS A 159 -29.34 -21.65 5.17
N LEU A 160 -28.51 -20.81 4.52
CA LEU A 160 -27.76 -19.75 5.19
C LEU A 160 -28.64 -18.56 5.56
N GLY A 161 -29.81 -18.40 4.93
CA GLY A 161 -30.65 -17.22 5.10
C GLY A 161 -30.06 -15.98 4.43
N TYR A 162 -29.23 -16.16 3.41
CA TYR A 162 -28.55 -15.05 2.73
C TYR A 162 -29.41 -14.46 1.63
N ASP A 163 -29.48 -13.14 1.57
CA ASP A 163 -29.96 -12.44 0.37
C ASP A 163 -28.98 -12.57 -0.81
N ASP A 164 -29.34 -12.08 -1.99
CA ASP A 164 -28.49 -12.17 -3.18
C ASP A 164 -27.18 -11.39 -3.03
N LYS A 165 -27.14 -10.31 -2.23
CA LYS A 165 -25.96 -9.49 -2.02
C LYS A 165 -24.95 -10.19 -1.11
N GLN A 166 -25.42 -10.74 0.01
CA GLN A 166 -24.65 -11.57 0.94
C GLN A 166 -24.15 -12.84 0.24
N TRP A 167 -25.01 -13.48 -0.55
CA TRP A 167 -24.63 -14.65 -1.34
C TRP A 167 -23.54 -14.32 -2.37
N ASN A 168 -23.68 -13.21 -3.10
CA ASN A 168 -22.64 -12.76 -4.03
C ASN A 168 -21.33 -12.42 -3.31
N SER A 169 -21.38 -11.81 -2.12
CA SER A 169 -20.19 -11.54 -1.30
C SER A 169 -19.47 -12.83 -0.91
N LEU A 170 -20.19 -13.81 -0.35
CA LEU A 170 -19.64 -15.13 0.00
C LEU A 170 -19.09 -15.84 -1.25
N PHE A 171 -19.91 -15.99 -2.29
CA PHE A 171 -19.63 -16.86 -3.43
C PHE A 171 -18.62 -16.29 -4.42
N ARG A 172 -18.75 -15.00 -4.79
CA ARG A 172 -17.92 -14.38 -5.84
C ARG A 172 -16.66 -13.75 -5.30
N THR A 173 -16.73 -13.09 -4.15
CA THR A 173 -15.60 -12.38 -3.57
C THR A 173 -14.80 -13.32 -2.67
N TYR A 174 -15.40 -13.77 -1.57
CA TYR A 174 -14.65 -14.47 -0.54
C TYR A 174 -14.21 -15.87 -0.93
N CYS A 175 -15.07 -16.70 -1.55
CA CYS A 175 -14.63 -18.01 -2.03
C CYS A 175 -13.49 -17.88 -3.05
N ARG A 176 -13.53 -16.88 -3.94
CA ARG A 176 -12.48 -16.65 -4.94
C ARG A 176 -11.16 -16.24 -4.29
N ASP A 177 -11.21 -15.36 -3.30
CA ASP A 177 -10.04 -14.86 -2.59
C ASP A 177 -9.44 -15.95 -1.69
N ALA A 178 -10.28 -16.74 -1.03
CA ALA A 178 -9.85 -17.91 -0.25
C ALA A 178 -9.17 -18.96 -1.13
N LEU A 179 -9.73 -19.26 -2.32
CA LEU A 179 -9.12 -20.19 -3.27
C LEU A 179 -7.77 -19.69 -3.81
N THR A 180 -7.65 -18.38 -4.03
CA THR A 180 -6.42 -17.74 -4.51
C THR A 180 -5.36 -17.70 -3.41
N SER A 181 -5.74 -17.35 -2.19
CA SER A 181 -4.90 -17.39 -0.99
C SER A 181 -4.42 -18.81 -0.67
N ALA A 182 -5.27 -19.81 -0.93
CA ALA A 182 -4.93 -21.22 -0.84
C ALA A 182 -3.94 -21.72 -1.90
N ARG A 183 -3.69 -20.92 -2.93
CA ARG A 183 -2.79 -21.26 -4.05
C ARG A 183 -3.13 -22.62 -4.66
N LEU A 184 -4.43 -22.87 -4.88
CA LEU A 184 -4.87 -24.07 -5.59
C LEU A 184 -4.33 -24.07 -7.02
N LYS A 185 -3.95 -25.24 -7.53
CA LYS A 185 -3.33 -25.36 -8.84
C LYS A 185 -4.39 -25.40 -9.92
N THR A 186 -4.42 -24.40 -10.80
CA THR A 186 -5.48 -24.24 -11.79
C THR A 186 -5.54 -25.35 -12.85
N GLY A 187 -4.44 -26.09 -13.07
CA GLY A 187 -4.39 -27.21 -14.01
C GLY A 187 -4.80 -28.57 -13.43
N GLU A 188 -5.00 -28.68 -12.11
CA GLU A 188 -5.34 -29.95 -11.46
C GLU A 188 -6.86 -30.08 -11.27
N ASN A 189 -7.39 -31.31 -11.41
CA ASN A 189 -8.78 -31.61 -11.09
C ASN A 189 -9.07 -31.26 -9.62
N TRP A 190 -10.29 -30.85 -9.29
CA TRP A 190 -10.73 -30.58 -7.91
C TRP A 190 -10.34 -31.71 -6.94
N LYS A 191 -10.55 -32.96 -7.33
CA LYS A 191 -10.19 -34.14 -6.51
C LYS A 191 -8.69 -34.35 -6.32
N ALA A 192 -7.86 -33.76 -7.18
CA ALA A 192 -6.40 -33.86 -7.13
C ALA A 192 -5.76 -32.72 -6.31
N GLN A 193 -6.54 -31.72 -5.88
CA GLN A 193 -6.03 -30.65 -5.03
C GLN A 193 -5.60 -31.22 -3.68
N ARG A 194 -4.53 -30.63 -3.11
CA ARG A 194 -4.05 -31.03 -1.77
C ARG A 194 -5.10 -30.69 -0.72
N ALA A 195 -5.48 -31.67 0.10
CA ALA A 195 -6.48 -31.53 1.16
C ALA A 195 -6.17 -30.35 2.11
N GLU A 196 -4.90 -30.18 2.50
CA GLU A 196 -4.44 -29.07 3.36
C GLU A 196 -4.82 -27.69 2.82
N LYS A 197 -4.73 -27.50 1.51
CA LYS A 197 -5.07 -26.21 0.87
C LYS A 197 -6.57 -25.99 0.82
N LEU A 198 -7.35 -27.05 0.62
CA LEU A 198 -8.81 -26.99 0.68
C LEU A 198 -9.26 -26.65 2.10
N THR A 199 -8.71 -27.31 3.13
CA THR A 199 -8.97 -26.99 4.53
C THR A 199 -8.62 -25.53 4.86
N MET A 200 -7.49 -25.01 4.35
CA MET A 200 -7.15 -23.60 4.54
C MET A 200 -8.18 -22.65 3.92
N ALA A 201 -8.70 -22.97 2.74
CA ALA A 201 -9.77 -22.19 2.12
C ALA A 201 -11.09 -22.28 2.91
N TYR A 202 -11.43 -23.47 3.42
CA TYR A 202 -12.64 -23.69 4.21
C TYR A 202 -12.60 -22.89 5.52
N ASN A 203 -11.49 -22.99 6.25
CA ASN A 203 -11.31 -22.26 7.51
C ASN A 203 -11.39 -20.74 7.31
N ALA A 204 -10.79 -20.22 6.24
CA ALA A 204 -10.87 -18.79 5.92
C ALA A 204 -12.31 -18.33 5.63
N ILE A 205 -13.13 -19.19 5.00
CA ILE A 205 -14.55 -18.91 4.74
C ILE A 205 -15.37 -18.99 6.03
N GLU A 206 -15.13 -19.99 6.88
CA GLU A 206 -15.81 -20.13 8.17
C GLU A 206 -15.47 -19.03 9.16
N GLU A 207 -14.25 -18.48 9.09
CA GLU A 207 -13.84 -17.33 9.90
C GLU A 207 -14.59 -16.06 9.47
N ALA A 208 -14.74 -15.85 8.16
CA ALA A 208 -15.46 -14.70 7.62
C ALA A 208 -17.00 -14.84 7.69
N PHE A 209 -17.52 -16.07 7.60
CA PHE A 209 -18.95 -16.38 7.59
C PHE A 209 -19.26 -17.55 8.54
N PRO A 210 -19.32 -17.31 9.86
CA PRO A 210 -19.53 -18.36 10.86
C PRO A 210 -20.80 -19.17 10.66
N GLU A 211 -21.84 -18.61 10.03
CA GLU A 211 -23.12 -19.26 9.72
C GLU A 211 -22.95 -20.48 8.79
N THR A 212 -21.82 -20.56 8.09
CA THR A 212 -21.50 -21.72 7.24
C THR A 212 -21.18 -22.98 8.04
N ARG A 213 -20.86 -22.86 9.34
CA ARG A 213 -20.69 -24.00 10.27
C ARG A 213 -21.98 -24.78 10.53
N ARG A 214 -23.14 -24.24 10.12
CA ARG A 214 -24.44 -24.95 10.19
C ARG A 214 -24.44 -26.24 9.37
N PHE A 215 -23.59 -26.37 8.34
CA PHE A 215 -23.54 -27.57 7.50
C PHE A 215 -22.66 -28.65 8.13
N GLN A 216 -23.25 -29.80 8.50
CA GLN A 216 -22.56 -30.92 9.14
C GLN A 216 -21.34 -31.40 8.32
N GLY A 217 -20.15 -31.42 8.93
CA GLY A 217 -18.93 -31.80 8.22
C GLY A 217 -18.63 -30.94 6.97
N GLN A 218 -19.00 -29.65 7.02
CA GLN A 218 -18.65 -28.63 6.02
C GLN A 218 -19.15 -28.90 4.59
N TRP A 219 -20.16 -29.76 4.41
CA TRP A 219 -20.60 -30.17 3.07
C TRP A 219 -21.11 -29.00 2.21
N GLY A 220 -21.76 -28.02 2.82
CA GLY A 220 -22.25 -26.82 2.13
C GLY A 220 -21.10 -25.94 1.64
N ILE A 221 -20.06 -25.78 2.45
CA ILE A 221 -18.84 -25.04 2.09
C ILE A 221 -18.11 -25.75 0.97
N ASP A 222 -17.84 -27.05 1.10
CA ASP A 222 -17.20 -27.87 0.06
C ASP A 222 -17.94 -27.72 -1.28
N ARG A 223 -19.27 -27.80 -1.26
CA ARG A 223 -20.09 -27.65 -2.47
C ARG A 223 -20.01 -26.24 -3.06
N THR A 224 -20.02 -25.21 -2.23
CA THR A 224 -19.96 -23.79 -2.62
C THR A 224 -18.60 -23.46 -3.24
N VAL A 225 -17.52 -23.85 -2.57
CA VAL A 225 -16.15 -23.64 -3.05
C VAL A 225 -15.88 -24.41 -4.33
N LYS A 226 -16.33 -25.68 -4.41
CA LYS A 226 -16.23 -26.47 -5.63
C LYS A 226 -16.97 -25.81 -6.81
N GLN A 227 -18.18 -25.29 -6.59
CA GLN A 227 -18.93 -24.61 -7.65
C GLN A 227 -18.23 -23.31 -8.09
N CYS A 228 -17.65 -22.55 -7.14
CA CYS A 228 -16.83 -21.37 -7.44
C CYS A 228 -15.59 -21.75 -8.28
N TRP A 229 -14.92 -22.84 -7.93
CA TRP A 229 -13.80 -23.41 -8.69
C TRP A 229 -14.20 -23.84 -10.10
N ASP A 230 -15.28 -24.61 -10.24
CA ASP A 230 -15.77 -25.09 -11.53
C ASP A 230 -16.18 -23.93 -12.44
N ASN A 231 -16.83 -22.88 -11.90
CA ASN A 231 -17.14 -21.67 -12.66
C ASN A 231 -15.87 -20.95 -13.14
N ARG A 232 -14.86 -20.83 -12.27
CA ARG A 232 -13.56 -20.25 -12.62
C ARG A 232 -12.87 -21.09 -13.70
N MET A 233 -12.86 -22.41 -13.58
CA MET A 233 -12.21 -23.30 -14.54
C MET A 233 -12.93 -23.40 -15.86
N ASN A 234 -14.26 -23.45 -15.86
CA ASN A 234 -15.03 -23.44 -17.09
C ASN A 234 -14.82 -22.12 -17.83
N TYR A 235 -14.70 -20.99 -17.12
CA TYR A 235 -14.32 -19.73 -17.74
C TYR A 235 -12.94 -19.81 -18.42
N TYR A 236 -11.92 -20.34 -17.74
CA TYR A 236 -10.59 -20.51 -18.34
C TYR A 236 -10.59 -21.51 -19.49
N ARG A 237 -11.22 -22.68 -19.35
CA ARG A 237 -11.31 -23.71 -20.38
C ARG A 237 -12.08 -23.23 -21.59
N ASN A 238 -13.23 -22.57 -21.41
CA ASN A 238 -13.98 -22.00 -22.54
C ASN A 238 -13.15 -20.98 -23.32
N ASN A 239 -12.30 -20.19 -22.66
CA ASN A 239 -11.38 -19.29 -23.36
C ASN A 239 -10.24 -20.04 -24.06
N VAL A 240 -9.85 -21.24 -23.60
CA VAL A 240 -8.80 -22.04 -24.23
C VAL A 240 -9.33 -22.88 -25.39
N ASP A 241 -10.51 -23.48 -25.22
CA ASP A 241 -11.11 -24.44 -26.13
C ASP A 241 -11.86 -23.74 -27.28
N LYS A 242 -12.20 -22.45 -27.13
CA LYS A 242 -12.84 -21.62 -28.16
C LYS A 242 -11.93 -20.47 -28.62
N PRO A 243 -10.87 -20.77 -29.40
CA PRO A 243 -9.89 -19.78 -29.86
C PRO A 243 -10.49 -18.72 -30.80
N ASP A 244 -11.67 -18.97 -31.34
CA ASP A 244 -12.48 -18.10 -32.19
C ASP A 244 -13.23 -16.99 -31.41
N THR A 245 -13.35 -17.10 -30.09
CA THR A 245 -13.85 -15.99 -29.25
C THR A 245 -12.78 -14.91 -29.08
N TYR A 246 -13.17 -13.65 -28.85
CA TYR A 246 -12.21 -12.56 -28.59
C TYR A 246 -11.24 -12.91 -27.46
N ARG A 247 -11.77 -13.44 -26.34
CA ARG A 247 -10.97 -13.87 -25.19
C ARG A 247 -10.09 -15.07 -25.50
N GLY A 248 -10.54 -15.99 -26.35
CA GLY A 248 -9.72 -17.10 -26.80
C GLY A 248 -8.57 -16.69 -27.70
N ARG A 249 -8.81 -15.74 -28.63
CA ARG A 249 -7.74 -15.12 -29.43
C ARG A 249 -6.71 -14.43 -28.54
N GLU A 250 -7.15 -13.69 -27.53
CA GLU A 250 -6.26 -12.99 -26.61
C GLU A 250 -5.45 -13.97 -25.75
N ALA A 251 -6.08 -15.02 -25.23
CA ALA A 251 -5.41 -16.09 -24.48
C ALA A 251 -4.38 -16.83 -25.33
N ALA A 252 -4.71 -17.14 -26.60
CA ALA A 252 -3.79 -17.73 -27.57
C ALA A 252 -2.61 -16.79 -27.87
N ALA A 253 -2.86 -15.50 -28.07
CA ALA A 253 -1.81 -14.50 -28.29
C ALA A 253 -0.86 -14.38 -27.08
N ARG A 254 -1.38 -14.42 -25.85
CA ARG A 254 -0.55 -14.44 -24.63
C ARG A 254 0.33 -15.68 -24.54
N ARG A 255 -0.20 -16.86 -24.90
CA ARG A 255 0.59 -18.11 -24.96
C ARG A 255 1.68 -18.05 -26.03
N ALA A 256 1.35 -17.54 -27.22
CA ALA A 256 2.31 -17.36 -28.31
C ALA A 256 3.49 -16.47 -27.88
N ARG A 257 3.20 -15.31 -27.26
CA ARG A 257 4.22 -14.41 -26.69
C ARG A 257 5.11 -15.10 -25.65
N ARG A 258 4.51 -15.91 -24.76
CA ARG A 258 5.26 -16.61 -23.71
C ARG A 258 6.16 -17.72 -24.25
N ASN A 259 5.76 -18.37 -25.33
CA ASN A 259 6.53 -19.44 -25.96
C ASN A 259 7.51 -18.92 -27.03
N GLY A 260 7.71 -17.61 -27.14
CA GLY A 260 8.56 -17.00 -28.18
C GLY A 260 8.07 -17.29 -29.61
N SER A 261 6.85 -17.80 -29.75
CA SER A 261 6.25 -18.16 -31.03
C SER A 261 5.42 -16.97 -31.50
N SER A 262 5.72 -16.44 -32.69
CA SER A 262 4.85 -15.44 -33.29
C SER A 262 3.44 -16.02 -33.41
N PRO A 263 2.38 -15.29 -33.00
CA PRO A 263 1.02 -15.78 -33.16
C PRO A 263 0.78 -16.15 -34.63
N PRO A 264 0.10 -17.27 -34.92
CA PRO A 264 -0.16 -17.68 -36.29
C PRO A 264 -0.88 -16.53 -36.99
N ARG A 265 -0.24 -15.99 -38.04
CA ARG A 265 -0.87 -14.98 -38.90
C ARG A 265 -2.15 -15.61 -39.43
N SER A 266 -3.31 -15.06 -39.06
CA SER A 266 -4.56 -15.51 -39.66
C SER A 266 -4.44 -15.28 -41.16
N SER A 267 -4.51 -16.37 -41.93
CA SER A 267 -4.46 -16.37 -43.38
C SER A 267 -5.75 -15.79 -43.95
N HIS A 268 -5.97 -14.48 -43.82
CA HIS A 268 -7.04 -13.80 -44.53
C HIS A 268 -6.57 -12.46 -45.12
N SER A 269 -6.76 -12.44 -46.44
CA SER A 269 -6.80 -11.33 -47.40
C SER A 269 -5.49 -10.59 -47.67
N PRO A 270 -4.98 -10.64 -48.92
CA PRO A 270 -3.95 -9.70 -49.35
C PRO A 270 -4.48 -8.28 -49.15
N PRO A 271 -3.62 -7.33 -48.73
CA PRO A 271 -4.00 -5.93 -48.72
C PRO A 271 -4.46 -5.54 -50.14
N PRO A 272 -5.54 -4.75 -50.29
CA PRO A 272 -5.94 -4.26 -51.61
C PRO A 272 -4.74 -3.58 -52.25
N SER A 273 -4.46 -3.94 -53.50
CA SER A 273 -3.35 -3.35 -54.24
C SER A 273 -3.54 -1.84 -54.32
N ASP A 274 -2.46 -1.08 -54.14
CA ASP A 274 -2.38 0.39 -54.21
C ASP A 274 -2.84 1.01 -55.56
N ARG A 275 -3.40 0.21 -56.47
CA ARG A 275 -3.94 0.63 -57.77
C ARG A 275 -5.40 1.09 -57.73
N ASP A 276 -6.13 0.85 -56.65
CA ASP A 276 -7.53 1.29 -56.52
C ASP A 276 -7.71 2.56 -55.67
N ARG A 277 -6.60 3.25 -55.34
CA ARG A 277 -6.66 4.54 -54.65
C ARG A 277 -7.02 5.64 -55.65
N ALA A 278 -8.30 5.78 -55.93
CA ALA A 278 -8.84 6.95 -56.62
C ALA A 278 -8.37 8.23 -55.88
N PRO A 279 -7.91 9.27 -56.60
CA PRO A 279 -7.46 10.50 -55.98
C PRO A 279 -8.60 11.13 -55.18
N SER A 280 -8.31 11.52 -53.93
CA SER A 280 -9.27 12.20 -53.07
C SER A 280 -9.81 13.47 -53.77
N PRO A 281 -11.13 13.67 -53.83
CA PRO A 281 -11.68 14.92 -54.32
C PRO A 281 -11.25 16.06 -53.38
N GLY A 282 -10.71 17.13 -53.96
CA GLY A 282 -10.35 18.34 -53.23
C GLY A 282 -11.55 18.99 -52.54
N PRO A 283 -11.31 19.96 -51.64
CA PRO A 283 -12.35 20.54 -50.79
C PRO A 283 -13.36 21.34 -51.62
N SER A 284 -14.58 20.82 -51.73
CA SER A 284 -15.71 21.50 -52.37
C SER A 284 -16.16 22.70 -51.53
N ARG A 285 -16.26 23.85 -52.20
CA ARG A 285 -16.80 25.13 -51.74
C ARG A 285 -18.23 24.95 -51.15
N PRO A 286 -18.59 25.62 -50.04
CA PRO A 286 -19.92 25.50 -49.45
C PRO A 286 -20.99 26.10 -50.38
N GLN A 287 -22.00 25.30 -50.73
CA GLN A 287 -23.18 25.76 -51.47
C GLN A 287 -24.18 26.46 -50.54
N PRO A 288 -24.88 27.51 -51.01
CA PRO A 288 -25.88 28.22 -50.23
C PRO A 288 -27.16 27.39 -50.07
N ARG A 289 -27.71 27.36 -48.85
CA ARG A 289 -28.97 26.67 -48.52
C ARG A 289 -30.16 27.31 -49.26
N PRO A 290 -31.09 26.52 -49.81
CA PRO A 290 -32.29 27.05 -50.46
C PRO A 290 -33.29 27.59 -49.42
N LYS A 291 -33.83 28.77 -49.70
CA LYS A 291 -34.93 29.40 -48.96
C LYS A 291 -36.22 28.58 -49.17
N LYS A 292 -36.82 28.07 -48.09
CA LYS A 292 -38.19 27.54 -48.08
C LYS A 292 -39.15 28.70 -47.83
N ASN A 293 -40.10 28.89 -48.76
CA ASN A 293 -41.25 29.77 -48.59
C ASN A 293 -42.40 29.06 -47.86
N PRO A 294 -43.33 29.83 -47.26
CA PRO A 294 -44.27 29.35 -46.26
C PRO A 294 -45.65 29.01 -46.86
N ALA A 295 -46.35 28.04 -46.27
CA ALA A 295 -47.80 28.10 -46.04
C ALA A 295 -48.32 26.85 -45.30
N ARG A 296 -49.25 27.13 -44.36
CA ARG A 296 -50.46 26.36 -44.00
C ARG A 296 -50.50 25.61 -42.66
N VAL A 297 -50.93 26.37 -41.64
CA VAL A 297 -51.98 26.16 -40.62
C VAL A 297 -52.53 24.73 -40.40
N GLU A 298 -52.42 24.17 -39.19
CA GLU A 298 -53.47 24.03 -38.14
C GLU A 298 -53.07 23.03 -37.03
N SER A 299 -53.44 23.38 -35.78
CA SER A 299 -53.59 22.55 -34.55
C SER A 299 -52.40 21.69 -34.09
N GLY A 300 -51.86 21.79 -32.87
CA GLY A 300 -52.51 22.00 -31.58
C GLY A 300 -52.21 20.78 -30.70
N SER A 301 -51.21 20.89 -29.82
CA SER A 301 -51.08 20.21 -28.52
C SER A 301 -49.70 20.55 -27.93
N GLU A 302 -49.74 21.04 -26.71
CA GLU A 302 -48.61 21.40 -25.87
C GLU A 302 -48.10 20.14 -25.19
N ASP A 303 -46.85 19.77 -25.44
CA ASP A 303 -46.07 18.88 -24.57
C ASP A 303 -44.61 19.37 -24.62
N GLU A 304 -44.17 20.00 -23.53
CA GLU A 304 -42.81 20.50 -23.34
C GLU A 304 -41.88 19.34 -22.92
N ASP A 305 -41.30 18.65 -23.90
CA ASP A 305 -40.17 17.74 -23.67
C ASP A 305 -38.84 18.47 -23.88
N ASN A 306 -38.14 18.69 -22.76
CA ASN A 306 -36.84 19.34 -22.68
C ASN A 306 -35.71 18.34 -22.93
N ASP A 307 -35.45 18.02 -24.21
CA ASP A 307 -34.30 17.21 -24.64
C ASP A 307 -33.02 18.05 -24.75
N GLN A 308 -32.28 18.18 -23.63
CA GLN A 308 -30.89 18.59 -23.66
C GLN A 308 -29.96 17.40 -23.88
N PHE A 309 -29.48 17.31 -25.11
CA PHE A 309 -28.32 16.57 -25.58
C PHE A 309 -27.08 16.86 -24.69
N VAL A 310 -26.63 15.89 -23.90
CA VAL A 310 -25.26 15.85 -23.36
C VAL A 310 -24.60 14.55 -23.80
N ALA A 311 -23.87 14.63 -24.90
CA ALA A 311 -22.90 13.64 -25.31
C ALA A 311 -21.61 13.87 -24.52
N GLN A 312 -21.28 12.96 -23.59
CA GLN A 312 -19.91 12.66 -23.13
C GLN A 312 -19.94 11.37 -22.30
N SER A 313 -19.88 10.23 -22.97
CA SER A 313 -19.47 8.97 -22.33
C SER A 313 -17.95 9.01 -22.17
N GLN A 314 -17.48 9.31 -20.96
CA GLN A 314 -16.14 8.96 -20.54
C GLN A 314 -16.19 7.50 -20.10
N ASP A 315 -15.58 6.63 -20.89
CA ASP A 315 -15.33 5.24 -20.52
C ASP A 315 -14.33 5.24 -19.34
N GLU A 316 -14.85 5.04 -18.13
CA GLU A 316 -14.06 4.78 -16.93
C GLU A 316 -13.62 3.31 -16.96
N ASP A 317 -12.39 3.08 -17.43
CA ASP A 317 -11.68 1.80 -17.24
C ASP A 317 -11.29 1.66 -15.76
N ASP A 318 -12.22 1.17 -14.94
CA ASP A 318 -11.94 0.63 -13.61
C ASP A 318 -11.22 -0.72 -13.74
N ASP A 319 -9.90 -0.65 -13.92
CA ASP A 319 -9.00 -1.80 -13.81
C ASP A 319 -8.97 -2.29 -12.34
N ASP A 320 -9.74 -3.34 -12.06
CA ASP A 320 -9.75 -4.11 -10.81
C ASP A 320 -8.32 -4.47 -10.35
N GLU A 321 -7.81 -3.73 -9.36
CA GLU A 321 -6.53 -3.99 -8.68
C GLU A 321 -6.65 -5.18 -7.72
N ASN A 322 -6.53 -6.40 -8.25
CA ASN A 322 -6.41 -7.61 -7.42
C ASN A 322 -5.32 -8.56 -7.96
N GLU A 323 -4.05 -8.16 -7.80
CA GLU A 323 -2.89 -9.06 -7.92
C GLU A 323 -1.82 -8.77 -6.85
N ASP A 324 -1.66 -9.74 -5.96
CA ASP A 324 -0.49 -10.20 -5.21
C ASP A 324 0.53 -9.15 -4.69
N SER A 325 0.58 -9.01 -3.36
CA SER A 325 1.68 -8.43 -2.58
C SER A 325 2.50 -9.54 -1.91
N ALA A 326 3.25 -10.32 -2.69
CA ALA A 326 4.41 -11.04 -2.16
C ALA A 326 5.63 -10.13 -2.30
N GLY A 327 5.78 -9.17 -1.38
CA GLY A 327 7.04 -8.47 -1.21
C GLY A 327 8.12 -9.47 -0.83
N VAL A 328 9.07 -9.73 -1.72
CA VAL A 328 10.29 -10.48 -1.42
C VAL A 328 11.18 -9.58 -0.56
N GLY A 329 10.88 -9.54 0.74
CA GLY A 329 11.75 -8.94 1.75
C GLY A 329 12.82 -9.94 2.14
N MET A 330 14.06 -9.74 1.71
CA MET A 330 15.22 -10.42 2.29
C MET A 330 15.34 -10.01 3.76
N SER A 331 14.99 -10.94 4.67
CA SER A 331 15.09 -10.75 6.11
C SER A 331 16.51 -11.09 6.59
N ALA A 332 17.31 -10.07 6.91
CA ALA A 332 18.56 -10.24 7.62
C ALA A 332 18.27 -10.45 9.12
N ARG A 333 18.46 -11.68 9.61
CA ARG A 333 18.47 -12.06 11.03
C ARG A 333 19.60 -11.32 11.76
N ALA A 334 19.26 -10.34 12.57
CA ALA A 334 20.04 -9.90 13.73
C ALA A 334 19.10 -9.10 14.65
N LEU A 335 18.66 -9.74 15.72
CA LEU A 335 17.80 -9.21 16.78
C LEU A 335 18.62 -8.34 17.74
N GLY A 336 18.09 -7.17 18.08
CA GLY A 336 18.66 -6.28 19.09
C GLY A 336 18.15 -4.83 19.06
N LYS A 337 17.54 -4.37 17.95
CA LYS A 337 17.01 -2.99 17.84
C LYS A 337 15.67 -2.97 17.12
N ARG A 338 14.74 -2.08 17.53
CA ARG A 338 13.44 -1.84 16.87
C ARG A 338 13.67 -1.30 15.46
N LYS A 339 13.63 -2.19 14.46
CA LYS A 339 13.73 -1.83 13.03
C LYS A 339 12.35 -1.58 12.48
N ALA A 340 12.17 -0.49 11.73
CA ALA A 340 10.93 -0.18 11.07
C ALA A 340 11.19 0.43 9.69
N ASP A 341 10.28 0.18 8.76
CA ASP A 341 10.25 0.80 7.44
C ASP A 341 9.17 1.89 7.46
N VAL A 342 9.50 3.11 7.05
CA VAL A 342 8.53 4.21 6.99
C VAL A 342 8.06 4.31 5.56
N GLN A 343 6.83 3.91 5.29
CA GLN A 343 6.31 4.07 3.94
C GLN A 343 5.92 5.54 3.76
N GLY A 344 6.53 6.21 2.78
CA GLY A 344 6.18 7.58 2.44
C GLY A 344 4.73 7.64 1.99
N GLY A 345 4.10 8.75 2.36
CA GLY A 345 2.67 8.75 2.51
C GLY A 345 1.91 8.54 1.19
N ARG A 346 0.78 7.86 1.28
CA ARG A 346 -0.17 7.75 0.17
C ARG A 346 -1.21 8.86 0.29
N GLU A 347 -1.56 9.46 -0.84
CA GLU A 347 -2.66 10.40 -0.93
C GLU A 347 -3.94 9.68 -1.33
N HIS A 348 -5.01 9.87 -0.56
CA HIS A 348 -6.35 9.42 -0.92
C HIS A 348 -7.20 10.63 -1.29
N ARG A 349 -7.96 10.55 -2.38
CA ARG A 349 -8.91 11.61 -2.75
C ARG A 349 -10.06 11.64 -1.75
N LEU A 350 -10.47 12.84 -1.35
CA LEU A 350 -11.61 13.07 -0.47
C LEU A 350 -12.69 13.84 -1.24
N PHE A 351 -13.95 13.59 -0.88
CA PHE A 351 -15.02 14.51 -1.24
C PHE A 351 -14.83 15.81 -0.46
N SER A 352 -14.62 16.90 -1.18
CA SER A 352 -14.44 18.24 -0.64
C SER A 352 -15.76 18.78 -0.10
N ALA A 353 -16.14 18.36 1.11
CA ALA A 353 -17.38 18.77 1.77
C ALA A 353 -17.17 18.95 3.27
N LEU A 354 -17.80 19.98 3.84
CA LEU A 354 -17.95 20.11 5.28
C LEU A 354 -19.00 19.13 5.77
N ARG A 355 -18.68 18.37 6.82
CA ARG A 355 -19.60 17.40 7.42
C ARG A 355 -19.64 17.57 8.94
N PRO A 356 -20.83 17.59 9.55
CA PRO A 356 -20.95 17.48 10.99
C PRO A 356 -20.60 16.05 11.42
N LEU A 357 -19.80 15.93 12.47
CA LEU A 357 -19.38 14.68 13.10
C LEU A 357 -19.62 14.79 14.60
N TYR A 358 -20.40 13.87 15.15
CA TYR A 358 -20.58 13.77 16.60
C TYR A 358 -19.47 12.91 17.21
N ASP A 359 -18.70 13.49 18.13
CA ASP A 359 -17.72 12.76 18.94
C ASP A 359 -18.40 12.26 20.22
N GLY A 360 -18.67 10.96 20.28
CA GLY A 360 -19.33 10.33 21.45
C GLY A 360 -18.50 10.36 22.73
N ILE A 361 -17.17 10.49 22.64
CA ILE A 361 -16.27 10.56 23.81
C ILE A 361 -16.34 11.96 24.40
N LYS A 362 -16.21 12.99 23.56
CA LYS A 362 -16.32 14.39 24.00
C LYS A 362 -17.76 14.83 24.23
N LYS A 363 -18.72 14.10 23.70
CA LYS A 363 -20.15 14.44 23.65
C LYS A 363 -20.40 15.80 22.98
N LYS A 364 -19.66 16.10 21.91
CA LYS A 364 -19.73 17.38 21.18
C LYS A 364 -19.81 17.16 19.67
N TRP A 365 -20.37 18.13 18.96
CA TRP A 365 -20.35 18.15 17.50
C TRP A 365 -19.10 18.86 17.00
N PHE A 366 -18.59 18.39 15.86
CA PHE A 366 -17.48 18.99 15.14
C PHE A 366 -17.84 19.13 13.68
N ILE A 367 -17.43 20.22 13.04
CA ILE A 367 -17.44 20.34 11.59
C ILE A 367 -16.04 19.94 11.08
N VAL A 368 -16.00 18.94 10.22
CA VAL A 368 -14.78 18.41 9.58
C VAL A 368 -14.85 18.55 8.06
N GLY A 369 -13.70 18.48 7.38
CA GLY A 369 -13.62 18.54 5.90
C GLY A 369 -12.75 19.68 5.37
N ALA A 370 -12.45 20.68 6.20
CA ALA A 370 -11.46 21.71 5.90
C ALA A 370 -10.05 21.29 6.35
N ILE A 371 -9.04 21.99 5.82
CA ILE A 371 -7.67 21.91 6.33
C ILE A 371 -7.60 22.66 7.66
N GLY A 372 -7.03 22.00 8.68
CA GLY A 372 -6.87 22.57 10.01
C GLY A 372 -7.49 21.68 11.09
N GLU A 373 -7.68 22.27 12.26
CA GLU A 373 -8.32 21.59 13.39
C GLU A 373 -9.84 21.52 13.17
N PRO A 374 -10.50 20.43 13.61
CA PRO A 374 -11.95 20.32 13.61
C PRO A 374 -12.61 21.51 14.34
N ILE A 375 -13.66 22.08 13.75
CA ILE A 375 -14.37 23.22 14.33
C ILE A 375 -15.41 22.69 15.31
N GLU A 376 -15.23 22.92 16.60
CA GLU A 376 -16.18 22.50 17.65
C GLU A 376 -17.49 23.30 17.56
N VAL A 377 -18.61 22.60 17.72
CA VAL A 377 -19.97 23.16 17.74
C VAL A 377 -20.69 22.64 18.99
N PRO A 378 -20.95 23.50 19.99
CA PRO A 378 -21.56 23.08 21.25
C PRO A 378 -23.09 22.85 21.15
N ASP A 379 -23.79 23.67 20.35
CA ASP A 379 -25.25 23.66 20.22
C ASP A 379 -25.69 24.05 18.79
N ILE A 380 -27.01 24.02 18.55
CA ILE A 380 -27.60 24.27 17.23
C ILE A 380 -27.51 25.73 16.78
N ASP A 381 -27.54 26.69 17.71
CA ASP A 381 -27.44 28.11 17.38
C ASP A 381 -26.00 28.46 17.00
N ALA A 382 -25.03 27.89 17.73
CA ALA A 382 -23.62 27.95 17.39
C ALA A 382 -23.31 27.27 16.06
N LEU A 383 -24.06 26.22 15.68
CA LEU A 383 -23.95 25.61 14.35
C LEU A 383 -24.33 26.62 13.27
N HIS A 384 -25.50 27.25 13.37
CA HIS A 384 -25.96 28.24 12.39
C HIS A 384 -24.98 29.42 12.28
N ALA A 385 -24.56 29.99 13.42
CA ALA A 385 -23.57 31.07 13.41
C ALA A 385 -22.23 30.64 12.79
N THR A 386 -21.83 29.38 13.00
CA THR A 386 -20.62 28.83 12.39
C THR A 386 -20.79 28.65 10.89
N LEU A 387 -21.94 28.15 10.42
CA LEU A 387 -22.22 28.00 9.00
C LEU A 387 -22.27 29.36 8.30
N ASP A 388 -22.93 30.36 8.87
CA ASP A 388 -22.95 31.74 8.34
C ASP A 388 -21.54 32.33 8.22
N ARG A 389 -20.68 32.07 9.23
CA ARG A 389 -19.28 32.49 9.22
C ARG A 389 -18.49 31.78 8.12
N LEU A 390 -18.71 30.48 7.92
CA LEU A 390 -18.04 29.69 6.90
C LEU A 390 -18.55 30.01 5.49
N GLU A 391 -19.79 30.43 5.33
CA GLU A 391 -20.33 30.91 4.06
C GLU A 391 -19.69 32.25 3.67
N LYS A 392 -19.56 33.18 4.63
CA LYS A 392 -18.89 34.47 4.42
C LYS A 392 -17.39 34.31 4.15
N ASN A 393 -16.74 33.38 4.84
CA ASN A 393 -15.30 33.13 4.74
C ASN A 393 -15.04 31.61 4.59
N PRO A 394 -15.15 31.06 3.37
CA PRO A 394 -15.02 29.63 3.14
C PRO A 394 -13.60 29.16 3.48
N PRO A 395 -13.46 28.12 4.33
CA PRO A 395 -12.15 27.58 4.65
C PRO A 395 -11.58 26.84 3.46
N THR A 396 -10.26 26.66 3.43
CA THR A 396 -9.62 25.82 2.41
C THR A 396 -10.02 24.37 2.63
N MET A 397 -10.79 23.82 1.68
CA MET A 397 -11.27 22.43 1.78
C MET A 397 -10.14 21.43 1.54
N ALA A 398 -10.18 20.33 2.29
CA ALA A 398 -9.28 19.21 2.06
C ALA A 398 -9.78 18.38 0.88
N THR A 399 -8.97 18.28 -0.18
CA THR A 399 -9.29 17.45 -1.35
C THR A 399 -8.59 16.11 -1.31
N LYS A 400 -7.56 15.97 -0.46
CA LYS A 400 -6.83 14.73 -0.28
C LYS A 400 -6.49 14.51 1.19
N LEU A 401 -6.29 13.24 1.54
CA LEU A 401 -5.80 12.79 2.82
C LEU A 401 -4.39 12.21 2.65
N ARG A 402 -3.43 12.73 3.40
CA ARG A 402 -2.06 12.21 3.44
C ARG A 402 -1.90 11.29 4.65
N LEU A 403 -1.52 10.04 4.43
CA LEU A 403 -1.25 9.08 5.51
C LEU A 403 0.22 8.73 5.50
N TRP A 404 0.90 8.84 6.64
CA TRP A 404 2.22 8.25 6.84
C TRP A 404 2.06 6.96 7.62
N THR A 405 2.59 5.86 7.09
CA THR A 405 2.48 4.55 7.69
C THR A 405 3.86 4.00 8.04
N LEU A 406 3.93 3.28 9.16
CA LEU A 406 5.09 2.52 9.60
C LEU A 406 4.83 1.06 9.26
N GLN A 407 5.56 0.53 8.30
CA GLN A 407 5.58 -0.89 8.00
C GLN A 407 6.63 -1.56 8.87
N ILE A 408 6.21 -2.48 9.73
CA ILE A 408 7.16 -3.34 10.44
C ILE A 408 7.57 -4.45 9.46
N PRO A 409 8.89 -4.70 9.25
CA PRO A 409 9.38 -5.70 8.30
C PRO A 409 9.23 -7.13 8.85
N LEU A 410 8.03 -7.45 9.33
CA LEU A 410 7.63 -8.76 9.81
C LEU A 410 6.41 -9.22 8.99
N PRO A 411 6.41 -10.49 8.54
CA PRO A 411 5.29 -11.02 7.77
C PRO A 411 4.01 -10.94 8.61
N ARG A 412 2.89 -10.57 7.97
CA ARG A 412 1.55 -10.48 8.57
C ARG A 412 1.36 -9.40 9.65
N VAL A 413 2.35 -8.54 9.87
CA VAL A 413 2.14 -7.35 10.71
C VAL A 413 1.59 -6.23 9.84
N PRO A 414 0.37 -5.72 10.13
CA PRO A 414 -0.22 -4.66 9.34
C PRO A 414 0.58 -3.34 9.50
N PRO A 415 0.58 -2.47 8.48
CA PRO A 415 1.15 -1.14 8.61
C PRO A 415 0.45 -0.35 9.72
N LEU A 416 1.21 0.36 10.54
CA LEU A 416 0.69 1.24 11.58
C LEU A 416 0.58 2.66 11.05
N VAL A 417 -0.58 3.31 11.21
CA VAL A 417 -0.73 4.71 10.80
C VAL A 417 -0.06 5.60 11.85
N LEU A 418 0.98 6.34 11.44
CA LEU A 418 1.71 7.27 12.32
C LEU A 418 1.08 8.64 12.37
N ALA A 419 0.66 9.14 11.20
CA ALA A 419 0.10 10.46 11.06
C ALA A 419 -0.89 10.46 9.89
N ILE A 420 -1.93 11.27 10.05
CA ILE A 420 -2.92 11.56 9.02
C ILE A 420 -3.02 13.08 8.94
N GLN A 421 -2.90 13.63 7.74
CA GLN A 421 -3.02 15.07 7.51
C GLN A 421 -3.98 15.32 6.33
N PRO A 422 -5.10 16.04 6.53
CA PRO A 422 -5.87 16.57 5.42
C PRO A 422 -5.03 17.64 4.69
N ILE A 423 -4.98 17.53 3.36
CA ILE A 423 -4.19 18.42 2.51
C ILE A 423 -5.04 18.96 1.34
N GLU A 424 -4.65 20.12 0.82
CA GLU A 424 -5.19 20.64 -0.43
C GLU A 424 -4.57 19.94 -1.65
N ALA A 425 -5.14 20.15 -2.82
CA ALA A 425 -4.62 19.61 -4.07
C ALA A 425 -3.25 20.20 -4.46
N LYS A 426 -2.91 21.38 -3.94
CA LYS A 426 -1.76 22.20 -4.35
C LYS A 426 -0.56 22.13 -3.39
N VAL A 427 -0.58 21.22 -2.41
CA VAL A 427 0.56 21.05 -1.50
C VAL A 427 1.83 20.72 -2.29
N LYS A 428 2.90 21.47 -2.00
CA LYS A 428 4.20 21.34 -2.67
C LYS A 428 5.07 20.33 -1.96
N GLY A 429 6.02 19.74 -2.70
CA GLY A 429 7.00 18.79 -2.16
C GLY A 429 7.84 19.36 -1.01
N LEU A 430 8.03 20.69 -0.96
CA LEU A 430 8.69 21.38 0.17
C LEU A 430 8.00 21.10 1.50
N GLN A 431 6.71 21.38 1.57
CA GLN A 431 5.93 21.24 2.79
C GLN A 431 5.80 19.77 3.21
N LEU A 432 5.62 18.85 2.24
CA LEU A 432 5.62 17.41 2.52
C LEU A 432 6.96 16.93 3.06
N GLY A 433 8.06 17.43 2.50
CA GLY A 433 9.42 17.09 2.94
C GLY A 433 9.68 17.53 4.38
N GLU A 434 9.23 18.73 4.76
CA GLU A 434 9.33 19.24 6.12
C GLU A 434 8.54 18.36 7.12
N TRP A 435 7.31 17.98 6.79
CA TRP A 435 6.50 17.10 7.62
C TRP A 435 7.11 15.71 7.75
N GLN A 436 7.58 15.14 6.65
CA GLN A 436 8.22 13.83 6.64
C GLN A 436 9.52 13.84 7.44
N LEU A 437 10.36 14.88 7.28
CA LEU A 437 11.58 15.04 8.05
C LEU A 437 11.29 15.17 9.55
N ARG A 438 10.27 15.94 9.94
CA ARG A 438 9.82 16.06 11.33
C ARG A 438 9.39 14.71 11.91
N LEU A 439 8.63 13.92 11.13
CA LEU A 439 8.21 12.59 11.55
C LEU A 439 9.42 11.65 11.73
N MET A 440 10.34 11.63 10.77
CA MET A 440 11.55 10.80 10.84
C MET A 440 12.41 11.16 12.05
N LYS A 441 12.70 12.44 12.27
CA LYS A 441 13.44 12.89 13.46
C LYS A 441 12.76 12.49 14.77
N GLY A 442 11.42 12.59 14.83
CA GLY A 442 10.64 12.17 16.00
C GLY A 442 10.67 10.67 16.28
N LEU A 443 10.82 9.84 15.23
CA LEU A 443 11.01 8.39 15.35
C LEU A 443 12.44 8.07 15.79
N ILE A 444 13.44 8.72 15.17
CA ILE A 444 14.86 8.52 15.49
C ILE A 444 15.15 8.89 16.95
N SER A 445 14.60 10.00 17.44
CA SER A 445 14.76 10.42 18.84
C SER A 445 14.13 9.46 19.86
N ARG A 446 13.24 8.57 19.40
CA ARG A 446 12.64 7.46 20.19
C ARG A 446 13.33 6.11 19.92
N GLU A 447 14.54 6.15 19.35
CA GLU A 447 15.38 4.99 19.05
C GLU A 447 14.79 4.03 18.02
N PHE A 448 13.84 4.48 17.19
CA PHE A 448 13.42 3.70 16.04
C PHE A 448 14.48 3.76 14.95
N ARG A 449 14.89 2.59 14.45
CA ARG A 449 15.77 2.50 13.29
C ARG A 449 14.92 2.45 12.01
N ILE A 450 14.94 3.55 11.26
CA ILE A 450 14.26 3.64 9.96
C ILE A 450 15.20 2.99 8.95
N ILE A 451 14.79 1.91 8.29
CA ILE A 451 15.65 1.21 7.33
C ILE A 451 15.41 1.66 5.89
N ALA A 452 14.19 2.12 5.59
CA ALA A 452 13.83 2.57 4.27
C ALA A 452 12.69 3.62 4.32
N SER A 453 12.55 4.36 3.21
CA SER A 453 11.48 5.30 2.97
C SER A 453 10.93 5.18 1.55
N GLY A 454 9.69 4.68 1.42
CA GLY A 454 9.01 4.48 0.13
C GLY A 454 8.24 5.71 -0.38
N GLY A 455 7.72 5.68 -1.62
CA GLY A 455 6.79 6.69 -2.18
C GLY A 455 6.18 6.22 -3.52
N ASP A 456 5.06 6.82 -3.95
CA ASP A 456 4.31 6.37 -5.14
C ASP A 456 4.95 6.76 -6.50
N GLY A 457 5.95 7.65 -6.46
CA GLY A 457 6.68 8.13 -7.64
C GLY A 457 6.08 9.35 -8.34
N ALA A 458 5.01 9.93 -7.81
CA ALA A 458 4.50 11.23 -8.27
C ALA A 458 5.61 12.29 -8.21
N SER A 459 5.52 13.31 -9.08
CA SER A 459 6.54 14.36 -9.14
C SER A 459 6.74 15.06 -7.78
N VAL A 460 5.63 15.32 -7.09
CA VAL A 460 5.60 15.95 -5.76
C VAL A 460 6.24 15.04 -4.70
N GLU A 461 6.00 13.72 -4.75
CA GLU A 461 6.64 12.74 -3.87
C GLU A 461 8.16 12.65 -4.09
N ARG A 462 8.59 12.64 -5.34
CA ARG A 462 10.02 12.64 -5.67
C ARG A 462 10.70 13.91 -5.17
N ASP A 463 10.04 15.07 -5.27
CA ASP A 463 10.54 16.32 -4.70
C ASP A 463 10.61 16.25 -3.16
N CYS A 464 9.58 15.72 -2.50
CA CYS A 464 9.57 15.45 -1.06
C CYS A 464 10.77 14.59 -0.63
N GLN A 465 10.97 13.44 -1.28
CA GLN A 465 12.07 12.52 -1.01
C GLN A 465 13.44 13.18 -1.21
N ARG A 466 13.63 13.95 -2.28
CA ARG A 466 14.89 14.70 -2.53
C ARG A 466 15.17 15.72 -1.44
N ARG A 467 14.15 16.35 -0.87
CA ARG A 467 14.33 17.33 0.22
C ARG A 467 14.71 16.67 1.53
N VAL A 468 14.12 15.52 1.83
CA VAL A 468 14.52 14.70 2.99
C VAL A 468 15.98 14.22 2.81
N ALA A 469 16.34 13.76 1.62
CA ALA A 469 17.71 13.39 1.28
C ALA A 469 18.68 14.58 1.40
N ALA A 470 18.32 15.76 0.88
CA ALA A 470 19.15 16.97 0.98
C ALA A 470 19.36 17.46 2.41
N ALA A 471 18.44 17.16 3.32
CA ALA A 471 18.58 17.41 4.77
C ALA A 471 19.44 16.35 5.48
N SER A 472 19.92 15.34 4.75
CA SER A 472 20.63 14.18 5.24
C SER A 472 22.04 14.12 4.62
N LYS A 473 22.93 13.35 5.24
CA LYS A 473 24.29 13.12 4.74
C LYS A 473 24.30 11.88 3.83
N PRO A 474 24.82 11.95 2.59
CA PRO A 474 24.95 10.78 1.74
C PRO A 474 26.01 9.82 2.29
N VAL A 475 25.73 8.51 2.19
CA VAL A 475 26.63 7.42 2.58
C VAL A 475 26.69 6.42 1.43
N GLU A 476 27.89 6.11 0.95
CA GLU A 476 28.07 5.10 -0.09
C GLU A 476 28.16 3.69 0.53
N PHE A 477 27.37 2.77 -0.02
CA PHE A 477 27.52 1.35 0.24
C PHE A 477 27.94 0.64 -1.05
N ARG A 478 29.10 -0.03 -1.04
CA ARG A 478 29.65 -0.70 -2.21
C ARG A 478 29.41 -2.20 -2.12
N ILE A 479 28.72 -2.74 -3.13
CA ILE A 479 28.53 -4.17 -3.32
C ILE A 479 29.56 -4.61 -4.35
N LYS A 480 30.50 -5.47 -3.94
CA LYS A 480 31.52 -6.00 -4.85
C LYS A 480 30.87 -6.74 -6.01
N HIS A 481 31.31 -6.42 -7.22
CA HIS A 481 30.84 -7.14 -8.40
C HIS A 481 31.38 -8.58 -8.40
N PRO A 482 30.58 -9.60 -8.80
CA PRO A 482 31.05 -10.98 -8.83
C PRO A 482 32.16 -11.22 -9.87
N ASP A 483 32.16 -10.45 -10.95
CA ASP A 483 33.26 -10.35 -11.90
C ASP A 483 34.27 -9.28 -11.42
N PRO A 484 35.55 -9.63 -11.17
CA PRO A 484 36.60 -8.72 -10.70
C PRO A 484 36.92 -7.56 -11.65
N ASP A 485 36.66 -7.72 -12.96
CA ASP A 485 36.98 -6.70 -13.97
C ASP A 485 35.87 -5.64 -14.10
N SER A 486 34.73 -5.88 -13.47
CA SER A 486 33.59 -4.99 -13.47
C SER A 486 33.57 -4.10 -12.22
N PRO A 487 33.13 -2.83 -12.32
CA PRO A 487 33.11 -1.92 -11.18
C PRO A 487 32.11 -2.35 -10.09
N ASP A 488 32.45 -2.06 -8.84
CA ASP A 488 31.54 -2.25 -7.70
C ASP A 488 30.21 -1.52 -7.92
N ILE A 489 29.12 -2.14 -7.49
CA ILE A 489 27.80 -1.53 -7.49
C ILE A 489 27.73 -0.58 -6.30
N VAL A 490 27.70 0.73 -6.58
CA VAL A 490 27.56 1.77 -5.56
C VAL A 490 26.07 2.04 -5.30
N VAL A 491 25.65 1.82 -4.07
CA VAL A 491 24.30 2.15 -3.58
C VAL A 491 24.40 3.39 -2.69
N GLU A 492 23.68 4.43 -3.05
CA GLU A 492 23.58 5.65 -2.24
C GLU A 492 22.56 5.45 -1.11
N LEU A 493 23.03 5.61 0.12
CA LEU A 493 22.24 5.61 1.35
C LEU A 493 22.25 7.01 1.95
N TRP A 494 21.36 7.25 2.92
CA TRP A 494 21.22 8.55 3.58
C TRP A 494 21.33 8.38 5.09
N GLU A 495 22.07 9.29 5.73
CA GLU A 495 22.28 9.36 7.18
C GLU A 495 21.66 10.65 7.77
N LEU A 496 20.87 10.50 8.84
CA LEU A 496 20.17 11.55 9.57
C LEU A 496 20.22 11.17 11.04
N ASP A 497 20.85 12.04 11.84
CA ASP A 497 20.95 11.88 13.29
C ASP A 497 21.45 10.47 13.71
N GLY A 498 22.43 9.93 12.96
CA GLY A 498 23.03 8.61 13.19
C GLY A 498 22.20 7.41 12.70
N ASN A 499 21.04 7.63 12.10
CA ASN A 499 20.22 6.62 11.44
C ASN A 499 20.58 6.52 9.96
N VAL A 500 20.69 5.33 9.39
CA VAL A 500 20.98 5.12 7.95
C VAL A 500 19.82 4.41 7.28
N TRP A 501 19.24 4.99 6.24
CA TRP A 501 18.14 4.42 5.45
C TRP A 501 18.36 4.57 3.94
N VAL A 502 17.52 3.87 3.18
CA VAL A 502 17.43 3.97 1.71
C VAL A 502 16.10 4.59 1.29
N ILE A 503 16.10 5.35 0.20
CA ILE A 503 14.88 5.87 -0.42
C ILE A 503 14.50 4.95 -1.58
N PHE A 504 13.23 4.57 -1.69
CA PHE A 504 12.76 3.74 -2.80
C PHE A 504 11.40 4.22 -3.34
N GLN A 505 11.07 3.75 -4.54
CA GLN A 505 9.77 3.96 -5.19
C GLN A 505 8.98 2.64 -5.19
N ASP A 506 7.66 2.72 -5.10
CA ASP A 506 6.79 1.55 -5.29
C ASP A 506 7.03 0.90 -6.66
N ALA A 507 7.49 -0.36 -6.64
CA ALA A 507 7.77 -1.14 -7.82
C ALA A 507 6.54 -1.34 -8.72
N LYS A 508 5.32 -1.38 -8.16
CA LYS A 508 4.08 -1.49 -8.95
C LYS A 508 3.84 -0.22 -9.75
N HIS A 509 4.03 0.95 -9.13
CA HIS A 509 3.96 2.23 -9.83
C HIS A 509 5.05 2.36 -10.89
N ALA A 510 6.30 1.98 -10.59
CA ALA A 510 7.38 1.96 -11.57
C ALA A 510 7.05 1.07 -12.78
N ARG A 511 6.52 -0.13 -12.54
CA ARG A 511 6.06 -1.05 -13.61
C ARG A 511 4.93 -0.45 -14.44
N LYS A 512 3.95 0.21 -13.82
CA LYS A 512 2.86 0.91 -14.52
C LYS A 512 3.41 2.03 -15.40
N THR A 513 4.32 2.86 -14.88
CA THR A 513 4.98 3.92 -15.65
C THR A 513 5.75 3.35 -16.84
N PHE A 514 6.54 2.30 -16.62
CA PHE A 514 7.29 1.64 -17.70
C PHE A 514 6.35 1.11 -18.80
N ARG A 515 5.26 0.42 -18.41
CA ARG A 515 4.24 -0.08 -19.34
C ARG A 515 3.61 1.06 -20.14
N ASN A 516 3.22 2.15 -19.48
CA ASN A 516 2.58 3.29 -20.14
C ASN A 516 3.54 3.97 -21.13
N ASN A 517 4.81 4.15 -20.76
CA ASN A 517 5.82 4.73 -21.65
C ASN A 517 6.14 3.82 -22.84
N ALA A 518 6.14 2.50 -22.65
CA ALA A 518 6.29 1.55 -23.75
C ALA A 518 5.09 1.58 -24.72
N ALA A 519 3.88 1.86 -24.19
CA ALA A 519 2.64 1.90 -24.96
C ALA A 519 2.35 3.28 -25.58
N SER A 520 2.97 4.38 -25.12
CA SER A 520 2.70 5.75 -25.58
C SER A 520 3.24 6.07 -26.98
N GLY A 521 3.61 5.05 -27.77
CA GLY A 521 4.13 5.22 -29.13
C GLY A 521 5.60 5.62 -29.22
N ALA A 522 6.33 5.65 -28.10
CA ALA A 522 7.79 5.78 -28.11
C ALA A 522 8.36 4.56 -28.84
N ARG A 523 8.91 4.78 -30.06
CA ARG A 523 9.34 3.69 -30.97
C ARG A 523 10.54 2.87 -30.46
N GLY A 524 11.12 3.22 -29.32
CA GLY A 524 12.14 2.45 -28.64
C GLY A 524 12.41 2.99 -27.24
N LEU A 525 12.54 2.10 -26.26
CA LEU A 525 13.15 2.41 -24.96
C LEU A 525 14.65 2.18 -25.12
N ILE A 526 15.46 3.24 -24.98
CA ILE A 526 16.91 3.11 -24.99
C ILE A 526 17.32 2.56 -23.63
N LEU A 527 17.71 1.29 -23.60
CA LEU A 527 18.30 0.62 -22.43
C LEU A 527 19.80 0.50 -22.69
N GLY A 528 20.61 1.28 -21.99
CA GLY A 528 22.06 1.29 -22.14
C GLY A 528 22.68 2.51 -21.48
N ASN A 529 23.95 2.39 -21.09
CA ASN A 529 24.71 3.50 -20.52
C ASN A 529 24.95 4.53 -21.64
N TYR A 530 24.23 5.66 -21.61
CA TYR A 530 24.58 6.81 -22.44
C TYR A 530 25.80 7.44 -21.77
N ALA A 531 26.99 7.00 -22.17
CA ALA A 531 28.26 7.50 -21.68
C ALA A 531 28.42 8.99 -22.00
#